data_AF-A0A392VIX3-F1
#
_entry.id   AF-A0A392VIX3-F1
#
_cell.length_a   1.000
_cell.length_b   1.000
_cell.length_c   1.000
_cell.angle_alpha   90.00
_cell.angle_beta   90.00
_cell.angle_gamma   90.00
#
_symmetry.space_group_name_H-M   'P 1'
#
loop_
_entity.id
_entity.type
_entity.pdbx_description
1 polymer ?
#
loop_
_entity_poly.entity_id
_entity_poly.type
_entity_poly.pdbx_seq_one_letter_code
_entity_poly.pdbx_strand_id
1 'polypeptide(L)' 'MTSKFEYVVCSIEESNDVSTMSIDELQSSLLVHEGRMKIHQAKAEEQALKVSNSGRGNANSR' A
#
# COMPACT_ATOMS: atom_id res chain seq x y z
N MET A 1 -7.71 -2.39 6.05
CA MET A 1 -7.30 -0.97 6.10
C MET A 1 -7.32 -0.44 4.68
N THR A 2 -7.93 0.72 4.45
CA THR A 2 -7.92 1.36 3.14
C THR A 2 -6.52 1.93 2.88
N SER A 3 -5.94 1.64 1.71
CA SER A 3 -4.60 2.12 1.33
C SER A 3 -4.47 3.65 1.40
N LYS A 4 -5.61 4.35 1.27
CA LYS A 4 -5.73 5.80 1.36
C LYS A 4 -5.21 6.43 2.66
N PHE A 5 -5.16 5.68 3.77
CA PHE A 5 -4.74 6.22 5.08
C PHE A 5 -3.46 5.59 5.64
N GLU A 6 -2.78 4.74 4.88
CA GLU A 6 -1.59 4.04 5.38
C GLU A 6 -0.51 4.98 5.88
N TYR A 7 -0.35 6.13 5.22
CA TYR A 7 0.63 7.13 5.64
C TYR A 7 0.27 7.75 7.00
N VAL A 8 -1.02 8.00 7.24
CA VAL A 8 -1.52 8.55 8.50
C VAL A 8 -1.34 7.54 9.63
N VAL A 9 -1.66 6.26 9.37
CA VAL A 9 -1.52 5.18 10.36
C VAL A 9 -0.05 4.98 10.72
N CYS A 10 0.83 4.84 9.71
CA CYS A 10 2.27 4.72 9.92
C CYS A 10 2.82 5.92 10.71
N SER A 11 2.42 7.15 10.36
CA SER A 11 2.87 8.35 11.09
C SER A 11 2.43 8.37 12.56
N ILE A 12 1.22 7.87 12.88
CA ILE A 12 0.72 7.80 14.26
C ILE A 12 1.47 6.71 15.05
N GLU A 13 1.67 5.54 14.44
CA GLU A 13 2.38 4.41 15.05
C GLU A 13 3.83 4.80 15.36
N GLU A 14 4.55 5.34 14.37
CA GLU A 14 5.96 5.73 14.51
C GLU A 14 6.14 6.96 15.42
N SER A 15 5.25 7.96 15.35
CA SER A 15 5.38 9.16 16.20
C SER A 15 5.29 8.85 17.70
N ASN A 16 4.68 7.74 18.08
CA ASN A 16 4.60 7.32 19.48
C ASN A 16 5.86 6.58 19.94
N ASP A 17 6.57 5.93 19.00
CA ASP A 17 7.69 5.03 19.29
C ASP A 17 9.08 5.67 19.06
N VAL A 18 9.16 6.72 18.23
CA VAL A 18 10.40 7.46 17.90
C VAL A 18 11.10 8.06 19.13
N SER A 19 10.37 8.30 20.22
CA SER A 19 10.96 8.87 21.45
C SER A 19 11.74 7.87 22.30
N THR A 20 11.50 6.57 22.09
CA THR A 20 12.01 5.47 22.93
C THR A 20 12.84 4.46 22.16
N MET A 21 12.66 4.41 20.83
CA MET A 21 13.25 3.42 19.95
C MET A 21 14.64 3.86 19.44
N SER A 22 15.54 2.90 19.23
CA SER A 22 16.83 3.17 18.61
C SER A 22 16.68 3.49 17.11
N ILE A 23 17.72 4.09 16.51
CA ILE A 23 17.73 4.43 15.09
C ILE A 23 17.53 3.18 14.21
N ASP A 24 18.18 2.07 14.56
CA ASP A 24 18.12 0.83 13.78
C ASP A 24 16.72 0.19 13.83
N GLU A 25 16.06 0.25 14.98
CA GLU A 25 14.70 -0.24 15.16
C GLU A 25 13.69 0.62 14.40
N LEU A 26 13.83 1.96 14.47
CA LEU A 26 13.00 2.89 13.69
C LEU A 26 13.15 2.66 12.19
N GLN A 27 14.38 2.51 11.72
CA GLN A 27 14.66 2.24 10.31
C GLN A 27 14.06 0.90 9.86
N SER A 28 14.17 -0.13 10.70
CA SER A 28 13.60 -1.46 10.43
C SER A 28 12.07 -1.41 10.35
N SER A 29 11.42 -0.67 11.25
CA SER A 29 9.97 -0.48 11.25
C SER A 29 9.49 0.22 9.97
N LEU A 30 10.12 1.35 9.63
CA LEU A 30 9.77 2.14 8.44
C LEU A 30 9.92 1.34 7.14
N LEU A 31 10.95 0.48 7.02
CA LEU A 31 11.13 -0.39 5.86
C LEU A 31 9.98 -1.39 5.68
N VAL A 32 9.45 -1.94 6.78
CA VAL A 32 8.29 -2.85 6.73
C VAL A 32 7.05 -2.10 6.26
N HIS A 33 6.82 -0.89 6.78
CA HIS A 33 5.70 -0.05 6.34
C HIS A 33 5.78 0.30 4.86
N GLU A 34 6.96 0.69 4.37
CA GLU A 34 7.20 1.00 2.96
C GLU A 34 6.92 -0.21 2.05
N GLY A 35 7.40 -1.39 2.45
CA GLY A 35 7.15 -2.63 1.71
C GLY A 35 5.65 -2.94 1.58
N ARG A 36 4.89 -2.79 2.66
CA ARG A 36 3.44 -3.04 2.67
C ARG A 36 2.68 -2.05 1.77
N MET A 37 3.05 -0.77 1.81
CA MET A 37 2.46 0.26 0.96
C MET A 37 2.69 -0.02 -0.53
N LYS A 38 3.92 -0.42 -0.91
CA LYS A 38 4.26 -0.79 -2.29
C LYS A 38 3.41 -1.96 -2.80
N ILE A 39 3.22 -2.99 -1.97
CA ILE A 39 2.37 -4.14 -2.33
C ILE A 39 0.92 -3.70 -2.57
N HIS A 40 0.39 -2.82 -1.71
CA HIS A 40 -0.97 -2.34 -1.86
C HIS A 40 -1.16 -1.42 -3.08
N GLN A 41 -0.16 -0.60 -3.41
CA GLN A 41 -0.15 0.18 -4.66
C GLN A 41 -0.15 -0.73 -5.89
N ALA A 42 0.74 -1.73 -5.94
CA ALA A 42 0.79 -2.68 -7.04
C ALA A 42 -0.55 -3.43 -7.22
N LYS A 43 -1.19 -3.83 -6.12
CA LYS A 43 -2.51 -4.47 -6.14
C LYS A 43 -3.61 -3.54 -6.66
N ALA A 44 -3.56 -2.25 -6.30
CA ALA A 44 -4.52 -1.26 -6.80
C ALA A 44 -4.37 -1.05 -8.32
N GLU A 45 -3.14 -0.99 -8.82
CA GLU A 45 -2.83 -0.92 -10.25
C GLU A 45 -3.30 -2.16 -11.02
N GLU A 46 -3.06 -3.36 -10.48
CA GLU A 46 -3.53 -4.61 -11.08
C GLU A 46 -5.06 -4.64 -11.20
N GLN A 47 -5.78 -4.19 -10.17
CA GLN A 47 -7.24 -4.10 -10.21
C GLN A 47 -7.74 -3.06 -11.22
N ALA A 48 -7.09 -1.89 -11.32
CA ALA A 48 -7.42 -0.88 -12.31
C ALA A 48 -7.23 -1.42 -13.75
N LEU A 49 -6.14 -2.13 -14.00
CA LEU A 49 -5.87 -2.81 -15.28
C LEU A 49 -6.94 -3.85 -15.62
N LYS A 50 -7.32 -4.72 -14.66
CA LYS A 50 -8.40 -5.70 -14.85
C LYS A 50 -9.73 -5.06 -15.22
N VAL A 51 -10.13 -4.00 -14.51
CA VAL A 51 -11.38 -3.27 -14.79
C VAL A 51 -11.37 -2.66 -16.19
N SER A 52 -10.24 -2.10 -16.64
CA SER A 52 -10.11 -1.54 -17.99
C SER A 52 -10.23 -2.59 -19.10
N ASN A 53 -9.80 -3.83 -18.85
CA ASN A 53 -9.85 -4.92 -19.82
C ASN A 53 -11.25 -5.57 -19.91
N SER A 54 -12.00 -5.59 -18.82
CA SER A 54 -13.39 -6.10 -18.79
C SER A 54 -14.36 -5.29 -19.64
N GLY A 55 -14.04 -4.02 -19.96
CA GLY A 55 -14.86 -3.15 -20.81
C GLY A 55 -14.68 -3.32 -22.32
N ARG A 56 -13.67 -4.09 -22.78
CA ARG A 56 -13.29 -4.17 -24.21
C ARG A 56 -13.36 -5.56 -24.83
N GLY A 57 -13.70 -6.60 -24.06
CA GLY A 57 -13.55 -7.99 -24.49
C GLY A 57 -14.82 -8.82 -24.63
N ASN A 58 -16.03 -8.27 -24.44
CA ASN A 58 -17.28 -9.07 -24.50
C ASN A 58 -18.19 -8.68 -25.68
N ALA A 59 -17.58 -8.49 -26.85
CA ALA A 59 -18.29 -8.40 -28.12
C ALA A 59 -17.55 -9.28 -29.14
N ASN A 60 -17.58 -10.60 -28.94
CA ASN A 60 -17.24 -11.53 -30.01
C ASN A 60 -18.40 -12.50 -30.23
N SER A 61 -19.13 -12.16 -31.29
CA SER A 61 -19.97 -12.96 -32.19
C SER A 61 -20.61 -14.24 -31.65
N ARG A 62 -21.94 -14.23 -31.62
CA ARG A 62 -22.71 -15.41 -32.04
C ARG A 62 -22.56 -15.61 -33.55
#